data_AF-A0A8J5G2S2-F1
#
_entry.id   AF-A0A8J5G2S2-F1
#
_cell.length_a   1.000
_cell.length_b   1.000
_cell.length_c   1.000
_cell.angle_alpha   90.00
_cell.angle_beta   90.00
_cell.angle_gamma   90.00
#
_symmetry.space_group_name_H-M   'P 1'
#
loop_
_entity.id
_entity.type
_entity.pdbx_description
1 polymer ?
#
loop_
_entity_poly.entity_id
_entity_poly.type
_entity_poly.pdbx_seq_one_letter_code
_entity_poly.pdbx_strand_id
1 'polypeptide(L)'
;MVATTVTQFVTRAPPLVGEAEEREESAASPDRCQFWLPNKRRLCANTPLPSSRFCGNHDPDAGARRIPCPIDPSHSVSEDNLQSHVKKCPFRKQALALESQPYYSKGINGSPDDDYVDSAAKRNTILQLSVKDFQTLLEKVKSIHSAISVVLLDSYVIPDACSAWLKQQHLDRKLPYQEKHAMQQASIVGNIEATGILQKPNESAEPFYQEIVGRDRFGRDESQIPAVVEFGAGRGYLTQMLTDCYGLSKVCLIERKSYKLKVSFLARRIIFIKPC
;
A
#
# COMPACT_ATOMS: atom_id res chain seq x y z
N MET A 1 13.92 8.14 -49.33
CA MET A 1 14.69 6.96 -48.90
C MET A 1 15.82 7.46 -48.03
N VAL A 2 15.65 7.40 -46.71
CA VAL A 2 16.68 7.81 -45.74
C VAL A 2 16.86 6.63 -44.80
N ALA A 3 18.10 6.18 -44.70
CA ALA A 3 18.51 4.90 -44.15
C ALA A 3 18.33 4.83 -42.63
N THR A 4 17.69 3.76 -42.18
CA THR A 4 17.56 3.38 -40.77
C THR A 4 18.82 2.62 -40.35
N THR A 5 19.66 3.23 -39.51
CA THR A 5 20.83 2.55 -38.92
C THR A 5 20.38 1.74 -37.70
N VAL A 6 20.45 0.41 -37.82
CA VAL A 6 20.21 -0.53 -36.72
C VAL A 6 21.51 -0.68 -35.92
N THR A 7 21.54 -0.15 -34.69
CA THR A 7 22.65 -0.37 -33.76
C THR A 7 22.48 -1.73 -33.07
N GLN A 8 23.31 -2.70 -33.43
CA GLN A 8 23.43 -3.97 -32.72
C GLN A 8 24.08 -3.75 -31.34
N PHE A 9 23.35 -4.05 -30.27
CA PHE A 9 23.94 -4.18 -28.94
C PHE A 9 24.65 -5.52 -28.83
N VAL A 10 25.99 -5.47 -28.81
CA VAL A 10 26.84 -6.62 -28.49
C VAL A 10 26.74 -6.88 -26.99
N THR A 11 26.10 -7.98 -26.60
CA THR A 11 26.10 -8.49 -25.22
C THR A 11 27.49 -9.04 -24.89
N ARG A 12 28.25 -8.36 -24.04
CA ARG A 12 29.46 -8.93 -23.44
C ARG A 12 29.07 -9.95 -22.36
N ALA A 13 29.61 -11.15 -22.46
CA ALA A 13 29.49 -12.19 -21.44
C ALA A 13 30.16 -11.75 -20.11
N PRO A 14 29.63 -12.14 -18.93
CA PRO A 14 30.27 -11.86 -17.66
C PRO A 14 31.51 -12.73 -17.46
N PRO A 15 32.58 -12.22 -16.82
CA PRO A 15 33.76 -13.02 -16.52
C PRO A 15 33.46 -14.01 -15.37
N LEU A 16 34.01 -15.20 -15.51
CA LEU A 16 33.97 -16.29 -14.56
C LEU A 16 34.99 -16.06 -13.43
N VAL A 17 34.51 -16.27 -12.20
CA VAL A 17 35.22 -16.76 -11.00
C VAL A 17 36.46 -15.98 -10.55
N GLY A 18 36.29 -15.23 -9.46
CA GLY A 18 37.37 -14.67 -8.65
C GLY A 18 36.93 -14.60 -7.19
N GLU A 19 37.47 -15.53 -6.40
CA GLU A 19 37.78 -15.43 -4.96
C GLU A 19 36.63 -15.15 -3.98
N ALA A 20 36.23 -16.24 -3.30
CA ALA A 20 35.40 -16.20 -2.12
C ALA A 20 36.17 -15.54 -0.97
N GLU A 21 35.87 -14.27 -0.69
CA GLU A 21 36.14 -13.68 0.62
C GLU A 21 35.28 -14.40 1.67
N GLU A 22 35.93 -15.26 2.44
CA GLU A 22 35.42 -15.85 3.67
C GLU A 22 34.94 -14.73 4.62
N ARG A 23 33.62 -14.52 4.68
CA ARG A 23 33.01 -13.73 5.74
C ARG A 23 32.84 -14.61 6.96
N GLU A 24 33.60 -14.25 7.99
CA GLU A 24 33.54 -14.71 9.37
C GLU A 24 32.22 -15.36 9.78
N GLU A 25 32.33 -16.66 10.02
CA GLU A 25 31.35 -17.48 10.70
C GLU A 25 31.15 -16.95 12.12
N SER A 26 30.08 -16.17 12.32
CA SER A 26 29.61 -15.76 13.64
C SER A 26 29.36 -17.01 14.47
N ALA A 27 30.25 -17.27 15.43
CA ALA A 27 30.18 -18.37 16.38
C ALA A 27 28.75 -18.64 16.84
N ALA A 28 28.29 -19.87 16.61
CA ALA A 28 26.98 -20.33 17.02
C ALA A 28 26.82 -20.17 18.54
N SER A 29 26.14 -19.11 18.98
CA SER A 29 25.74 -18.99 20.39
C SER A 29 24.80 -20.16 20.71
N PRO A 30 25.11 -21.03 21.69
CA PRO A 30 24.27 -22.18 22.04
C PRO A 30 22.85 -21.77 22.47
N ASP A 31 22.64 -20.50 22.76
CA ASP A 31 21.36 -19.94 23.24
C ASP A 31 20.36 -19.61 22.12
N ARG A 32 20.71 -19.78 20.84
CA ARG A 32 19.86 -19.38 19.70
C ARG A 32 19.77 -20.46 18.62
N CYS A 33 18.58 -20.55 18.03
CA CYS A 33 18.27 -21.47 16.95
C CYS A 33 19.14 -21.19 15.71
N GLN A 34 19.79 -22.24 15.20
CA GLN A 34 20.73 -22.15 14.08
C GLN A 34 20.06 -22.01 12.70
N PHE A 35 18.76 -21.73 12.63
CA PHE A 35 18.06 -21.52 11.37
C PHE A 35 18.30 -20.11 10.81
N TRP A 36 18.78 -20.01 9.58
CA TRP A 36 19.04 -18.74 8.90
C TRP A 36 17.76 -18.14 8.31
N LEU A 37 17.47 -16.86 8.61
CA LEU A 37 16.35 -16.10 8.06
C LEU A 37 16.84 -15.20 6.92
N PRO A 38 16.73 -15.61 5.63
CA PRO A 38 17.32 -14.87 4.51
C PRO A 38 16.78 -13.44 4.37
N ASN A 39 15.47 -13.25 4.55
CA ASN A 39 14.82 -11.93 4.48
C ASN A 39 15.27 -10.97 5.59
N LYS A 40 15.77 -11.50 6.72
CA LYS A 40 16.21 -10.72 7.89
C LYS A 40 17.73 -10.72 8.08
N ARG A 41 18.47 -11.45 7.23
CA ARG A 41 19.92 -11.61 7.27
C ARG A 41 20.47 -11.92 8.67
N ARG A 42 19.81 -12.83 9.40
CA ARG A 42 20.22 -13.24 10.76
C ARG A 42 19.73 -14.63 11.11
N LEU A 43 20.35 -15.25 12.13
CA LEU A 43 19.85 -16.47 12.76
C LEU A 43 18.54 -16.21 13.53
N CYS A 44 17.73 -17.25 13.65
CA CYS A 44 16.50 -17.22 14.43
C CYS A 44 16.80 -16.86 15.89
N ALA A 45 16.06 -15.89 16.42
CA ALA A 45 16.27 -15.42 17.79
C ALA A 45 15.69 -16.36 18.87
N ASN A 46 14.93 -17.38 18.47
CA ASN A 46 14.30 -18.30 19.41
C ASN A 46 15.34 -19.24 20.02
N THR A 47 15.11 -19.65 21.27
CA THR A 47 15.93 -20.64 21.96
C THR A 47 15.80 -22.02 21.29
N PRO A 48 16.90 -22.76 21.09
CA PRO A 48 16.87 -24.15 20.62
C PRO A 48 16.11 -25.06 21.58
N LEU A 49 15.64 -26.20 21.09
CA LEU A 49 15.13 -27.27 21.95
C LEU A 49 16.30 -27.95 22.68
N PRO A 50 16.09 -28.55 23.87
CA PRO A 50 17.16 -29.24 24.60
C PRO A 50 17.84 -30.36 23.79
N SER A 51 17.11 -30.96 22.83
CA SER A 51 17.57 -32.07 21.99
C SER A 51 17.90 -31.67 20.54
N SER A 52 17.79 -30.39 20.16
CA SER A 52 17.97 -29.95 18.77
C SER A 52 18.69 -28.60 18.70
N ARG A 53 19.49 -28.39 17.65
CA ARG A 53 20.13 -27.09 17.38
C ARG A 53 19.13 -26.02 16.88
N PHE A 54 17.87 -26.42 16.70
CA PHE A 54 16.80 -25.58 16.22
C PHE A 54 15.71 -25.40 17.27
N CYS A 55 14.98 -24.28 17.19
CA CYS A 55 13.78 -24.08 17.99
C CYS A 55 12.62 -24.91 17.43
N GLY A 56 11.55 -25.11 18.20
CA GLY A 56 10.37 -25.87 17.72
C GLY A 56 9.66 -25.29 16.48
N ASN A 57 10.03 -24.10 15.99
CA ASN A 57 9.55 -23.59 14.70
C ASN A 57 10.41 -24.01 13.50
N HIS A 58 11.66 -24.39 13.72
CA HIS A 58 12.63 -24.72 12.68
C HIS A 58 13.26 -26.09 12.90
N ASP A 59 12.68 -26.91 13.78
CA ASP A 59 13.14 -28.26 14.06
C ASP A 59 12.85 -29.17 12.85
N PRO A 60 13.87 -29.76 12.19
CA PRO A 60 13.68 -30.56 10.98
C PRO A 60 12.77 -31.77 11.19
N ASP A 61 12.88 -32.41 12.36
CA ASP A 61 12.07 -33.58 12.74
C ASP A 61 10.61 -33.22 13.06
N ALA A 62 10.36 -31.97 13.45
CA ALA A 62 9.02 -31.41 13.58
C ALA A 62 8.46 -30.88 12.25
N GLY A 63 9.28 -30.80 11.19
CA GLY A 63 8.92 -30.30 9.88
C GLY A 63 7.76 -31.04 9.22
N ALA A 64 7.54 -32.31 9.59
CA ALA A 64 6.44 -33.13 9.09
C ALA A 64 5.06 -32.82 9.73
N ARG A 65 4.99 -32.07 10.83
CA ARG A 65 3.74 -31.79 11.58
C ARG A 65 3.39 -30.31 11.68
N ARG A 66 3.83 -29.49 10.71
CA ARG A 66 3.40 -28.08 10.61
C ARG A 66 2.37 -27.92 9.52
N ILE A 67 1.17 -27.53 9.91
CA ILE A 67 0.04 -27.27 9.01
C ILE A 67 -0.19 -25.76 8.89
N PRO A 68 -0.73 -25.26 7.76
CA PRO A 68 -1.17 -23.87 7.68
C PRO A 68 -2.25 -23.61 8.74
N CYS A 69 -2.23 -22.41 9.34
CA CYS A 69 -3.28 -22.04 10.28
C CYS A 69 -4.63 -21.98 9.56
N PRO A 70 -5.71 -22.56 10.13
CA PRO A 70 -7.03 -22.56 9.51
C PRO A 70 -7.71 -21.19 9.52
N ILE A 71 -7.20 -20.23 10.32
CA ILE A 71 -7.70 -18.85 10.36
C ILE A 71 -6.96 -17.97 9.35
N ASP A 72 -5.66 -18.19 9.15
CA ASP A 72 -4.84 -17.46 8.20
C ASP A 72 -3.73 -18.37 7.64
N PRO A 73 -3.84 -18.84 6.39
CA PRO A 73 -2.82 -19.68 5.76
C PRO A 73 -1.44 -19.02 5.60
N SER A 74 -1.30 -17.72 5.87
CA SER A 74 -0.02 -17.01 5.77
C SER A 74 1.01 -17.45 6.81
N HIS A 75 0.60 -18.15 7.87
CA HIS A 75 1.51 -18.75 8.86
C HIS A 75 1.20 -20.22 9.14
N SER A 76 2.22 -20.95 9.55
CA SER A 76 2.11 -22.37 9.92
C SER A 76 2.15 -22.57 11.43
N VAL A 77 1.49 -23.62 11.90
CA VAL A 77 1.38 -24.01 13.31
C VAL A 77 1.69 -25.49 13.45
N SER A 78 2.27 -25.88 14.59
CA SER A 78 2.40 -27.30 14.93
C SER A 78 1.00 -27.91 15.08
N GLU A 79 0.79 -29.05 14.43
CA GLU A 79 -0.46 -29.81 14.41
C GLU A 79 -0.94 -30.11 15.83
N ASP A 80 -0.04 -30.60 16.70
CA ASP A 80 -0.31 -30.89 18.11
C ASP A 80 -0.81 -29.65 18.89
N ASN A 81 -0.39 -28.46 18.46
CA ASN A 81 -0.71 -27.19 19.10
C ASN A 81 -1.83 -26.42 18.41
N LEU A 82 -2.44 -26.96 17.35
CA LEU A 82 -3.45 -26.27 16.54
C LEU A 82 -4.60 -25.75 17.39
N GLN A 83 -5.17 -26.59 18.24
CA GLN A 83 -6.33 -26.24 19.07
C GLN A 83 -6.02 -25.09 20.04
N SER A 84 -4.83 -25.11 20.65
CA SER A 84 -4.40 -24.02 21.53
C SER A 84 -4.09 -22.74 20.74
N HIS A 85 -3.50 -22.87 19.55
CA HIS A 85 -3.18 -21.76 18.67
C HIS A 85 -4.45 -21.03 18.21
N VAL A 86 -5.45 -21.75 17.73
CA VAL A 86 -6.71 -21.15 17.21
C VAL A 86 -7.36 -20.25 18.25
N LYS A 87 -7.22 -20.54 19.55
CA LYS A 87 -7.73 -19.69 20.65
C LYS A 87 -6.93 -18.40 20.86
N LYS A 88 -5.61 -18.42 20.63
CA LYS A 88 -4.69 -17.30 20.86
C LYS A 88 -4.21 -16.61 19.58
N CYS A 89 -4.65 -17.06 18.42
CA CYS A 89 -4.21 -16.56 17.12
C CYS A 89 -4.47 -15.05 17.03
N PRO A 90 -3.43 -14.22 16.76
CA PRO A 90 -3.59 -12.78 16.61
C PRO A 90 -4.60 -12.41 15.54
N PHE A 91 -4.66 -13.16 14.43
CA PHE A 91 -5.61 -12.93 13.34
C PHE A 91 -7.06 -13.23 13.74
N ARG A 92 -7.29 -14.25 14.57
CA ARG A 92 -8.63 -14.49 15.14
C ARG A 92 -9.08 -13.33 16.02
N LYS A 93 -8.19 -12.83 16.88
CA LYS A 93 -8.51 -11.67 17.74
C LYS A 93 -8.84 -10.43 16.90
N GLN A 94 -8.09 -10.20 15.83
CA GLN A 94 -8.37 -9.10 14.89
C GLN A 94 -9.71 -9.29 14.17
N ALA A 95 -10.00 -10.50 13.68
CA ALA A 95 -11.26 -10.80 13.02
C ALA A 95 -12.46 -10.59 13.96
N LEU A 96 -12.39 -11.08 15.21
CA LEU A 96 -13.42 -10.86 16.21
C LEU A 96 -13.60 -9.38 16.56
N ALA A 97 -12.49 -8.63 16.71
CA ALA A 97 -12.55 -7.20 16.97
C ALA A 97 -13.26 -6.44 15.83
N LEU A 98 -12.93 -6.79 14.59
CA LEU A 98 -13.56 -6.23 13.39
C LEU A 98 -15.04 -6.62 13.30
N GLU A 99 -15.37 -7.89 13.51
CA GLU A 99 -16.75 -8.41 13.49
C GLU A 99 -17.62 -7.81 14.59
N SER A 100 -17.03 -7.40 15.72
CA SER A 100 -17.74 -6.74 16.82
C SER A 100 -18.06 -5.26 16.57
N GLN A 101 -17.51 -4.66 15.50
CA GLN A 101 -17.78 -3.25 15.21
C GLN A 101 -19.23 -3.05 14.74
N PRO A 102 -19.96 -2.04 15.25
CA PRO A 102 -21.37 -1.83 14.88
C PRO A 102 -21.57 -1.43 13.41
N TYR A 103 -20.51 -0.94 12.75
CA TYR A 103 -20.48 -0.56 11.34
C TYR A 103 -19.87 -1.64 10.44
N TYR A 104 -19.49 -2.80 11.00
CA TYR A 104 -18.97 -3.89 10.20
C TYR A 104 -20.12 -4.79 9.73
N SER A 105 -20.17 -5.01 8.42
CA SER A 105 -21.03 -6.02 7.80
C SER A 105 -20.18 -6.83 6.83
N LYS A 106 -19.97 -8.11 7.18
CA LYS A 106 -19.17 -9.02 6.35
C LYS A 106 -19.84 -9.18 5.00
N GLY A 107 -19.07 -8.96 3.92
CA GLY A 107 -19.56 -9.17 2.56
C GLY A 107 -20.53 -8.09 2.06
N ILE A 108 -20.68 -6.93 2.71
CA ILE A 108 -21.59 -5.86 2.24
C ILE A 108 -21.33 -5.38 0.80
N ASN A 109 -20.08 -5.48 0.35
CA ASN A 109 -19.66 -5.15 -1.03
C ASN A 109 -19.31 -6.41 -1.86
N GLY A 110 -19.56 -7.59 -1.32
CA GLY A 110 -19.28 -8.89 -1.96
C GLY A 110 -20.57 -9.63 -2.27
N SER A 111 -20.49 -10.69 -3.08
CA SER A 111 -21.60 -11.63 -3.17
C SER A 111 -21.68 -12.50 -1.91
N PRO A 112 -22.87 -13.02 -1.54
CA PRO A 112 -23.04 -13.89 -0.37
C PRO A 112 -22.11 -15.12 -0.36
N ASP A 113 -21.71 -15.58 -1.55
CA ASP A 113 -20.87 -16.76 -1.76
C ASP A 113 -19.37 -16.43 -1.96
N ASP A 114 -18.94 -15.19 -1.68
CA ASP A 114 -17.53 -14.80 -1.83
C ASP A 114 -16.72 -15.32 -0.62
N ASP A 115 -16.41 -16.63 -0.65
CA ASP A 115 -15.29 -17.17 0.11
C ASP A 115 -14.01 -16.39 -0.24
N TYR A 116 -12.99 -16.42 0.62
CA TYR A 116 -11.72 -15.76 0.30
C TYR A 116 -11.07 -16.42 -0.92
N VAL A 117 -11.37 -15.91 -2.11
CA VAL A 117 -10.77 -16.33 -3.38
C VAL A 117 -9.55 -15.44 -3.63
N ASP A 118 -8.36 -16.03 -3.67
CA ASP A 118 -7.16 -15.27 -3.96
C ASP A 118 -7.20 -14.67 -5.38
N SER A 119 -6.39 -13.64 -5.62
CA SER A 119 -6.37 -12.95 -6.91
C SER A 119 -5.93 -13.85 -8.08
N ALA A 120 -5.21 -14.94 -7.81
CA ALA A 120 -4.80 -15.90 -8.84
C ALA A 120 -5.96 -16.81 -9.23
N ALA A 121 -6.74 -17.30 -8.27
CA ALA A 121 -7.97 -18.05 -8.50
C ALA A 121 -9.00 -17.22 -9.27
N LYS A 122 -9.21 -15.93 -8.91
CA LYS A 122 -10.09 -15.03 -9.68
C LYS A 122 -9.67 -14.89 -11.15
N ARG A 123 -8.35 -14.77 -11.40
CA ARG A 123 -7.80 -14.71 -12.77
C ARG A 123 -7.97 -16.04 -13.50
N ASN A 124 -7.69 -17.15 -12.83
CA ASN A 124 -7.82 -18.49 -13.41
C ASN A 124 -9.26 -18.79 -13.83
N THR A 125 -10.28 -18.35 -13.08
CA THR A 125 -11.68 -18.50 -13.47
C THR A 125 -11.96 -17.90 -14.85
N ILE A 126 -11.43 -16.70 -15.14
CA ILE A 126 -11.59 -16.04 -16.43
C ILE A 126 -10.80 -16.79 -17.52
N LEU A 127 -9.58 -17.22 -17.21
CA LEU A 127 -8.70 -17.92 -18.16
C LEU A 127 -9.21 -19.32 -18.54
N GLN A 128 -9.99 -19.95 -17.65
CA GLN A 128 -10.57 -21.28 -17.88
C GLN A 128 -11.90 -21.23 -18.64
N LEU A 129 -12.45 -20.05 -18.92
CA LEU A 129 -13.67 -19.93 -19.71
C LEU A 129 -13.45 -20.47 -21.13
N SER A 130 -14.43 -21.21 -21.63
CA SER A 130 -14.47 -21.52 -23.05
C SER A 130 -14.64 -20.23 -23.87
N VAL A 131 -14.25 -20.26 -25.14
CA VAL A 131 -14.43 -19.13 -26.05
C VAL A 131 -15.89 -18.67 -26.09
N LYS A 132 -16.84 -19.62 -26.08
CA LYS A 132 -18.28 -19.35 -26.11
C LYS A 132 -18.75 -18.66 -24.82
N ASP A 133 -18.32 -19.16 -23.66
CA ASP A 133 -18.73 -18.58 -22.37
C ASP A 133 -18.14 -17.19 -22.17
N PHE A 134 -16.88 -16.99 -22.62
CA PHE A 134 -16.25 -15.68 -22.61
C PHE A 134 -16.99 -14.69 -23.51
N GLN A 135 -17.40 -15.10 -24.71
CA GLN A 135 -18.21 -14.26 -25.60
C GLN A 135 -19.55 -13.89 -24.97
N THR A 136 -20.25 -14.86 -24.37
CA THR A 136 -21.52 -14.60 -23.67
C THR A 136 -21.34 -13.62 -22.50
N LEU A 137 -20.26 -13.76 -21.71
CA LEU A 137 -19.94 -12.82 -20.65
C LEU A 137 -19.68 -11.41 -21.20
N LEU A 138 -18.90 -11.31 -22.28
CA LEU A 138 -18.59 -10.03 -22.91
C LEU A 138 -19.85 -9.33 -23.45
N GLU A 139 -20.76 -10.09 -24.07
CA GLU A 139 -22.05 -9.57 -24.54
C GLU A 139 -22.90 -9.04 -23.39
N LYS A 140 -22.96 -9.76 -22.27
CA LYS A 140 -23.64 -9.28 -21.05
C LYS A 140 -23.02 -7.97 -20.54
N VAL A 141 -21.69 -7.91 -20.42
CA VAL A 141 -20.99 -6.68 -19.98
C VAL A 141 -21.29 -5.51 -20.91
N LYS A 142 -21.23 -5.73 -22.23
CA LYS A 142 -21.54 -4.69 -23.22
C LYS A 142 -23.01 -4.25 -23.14
N SER A 143 -23.94 -5.18 -23.00
CA SER A 143 -25.37 -4.88 -22.88
C SER A 143 -25.67 -4.04 -21.65
N ILE A 144 -25.12 -4.41 -20.49
CA ILE A 144 -25.26 -3.65 -19.24
C ILE A 144 -24.59 -2.28 -19.40
N HIS A 145 -23.38 -2.22 -19.95
CA HIS A 145 -22.68 -0.97 -20.19
C HIS A 145 -23.52 -0.03 -21.05
N SER A 146 -24.05 -0.48 -22.19
CA SER A 146 -24.90 0.35 -23.05
C SER A 146 -26.22 0.75 -22.40
N ALA A 147 -26.78 -0.07 -21.52
CA ALA A 147 -28.03 0.23 -20.81
C ALA A 147 -27.82 1.26 -19.68
N ILE A 148 -26.64 1.27 -19.05
CA ILE A 148 -26.31 2.13 -17.91
C ILE A 148 -25.46 3.32 -18.34
N SER A 149 -24.86 3.31 -19.53
CA SER A 149 -23.80 4.25 -19.90
C SER A 149 -24.26 5.68 -19.74
N VAL A 150 -23.77 6.30 -18.68
CA VAL A 150 -23.73 7.75 -18.52
C VAL A 150 -22.55 8.22 -19.35
N VAL A 151 -22.71 9.34 -20.06
CA VAL A 151 -21.58 9.99 -20.71
C VAL A 151 -20.61 10.42 -19.59
N LEU A 152 -19.52 9.67 -19.45
CA LEU A 152 -18.42 10.04 -18.58
C LEU A 152 -17.64 11.13 -19.31
N LEU A 153 -17.71 12.34 -18.78
CA LEU A 153 -16.91 13.45 -19.28
C LEU A 153 -15.50 13.30 -18.70
N ASP A 154 -14.53 13.14 -19.58
CA ASP A 154 -13.13 13.21 -19.18
C ASP A 154 -12.81 14.64 -18.72
N SER A 155 -12.22 14.75 -17.53
CA SER A 155 -11.74 16.02 -17.01
C SER A 155 -10.29 15.89 -16.57
N TYR A 156 -9.46 16.80 -17.06
CA TYR A 156 -8.06 16.89 -16.72
C TYR A 156 -7.70 18.35 -16.48
N VAL A 157 -7.46 18.71 -15.21
CA VAL A 157 -7.24 20.10 -14.79
C VAL A 157 -6.05 20.14 -13.84
N ILE A 158 -4.94 20.75 -14.24
CA ILE A 158 -3.77 20.92 -13.38
C ILE A 158 -3.75 22.35 -12.86
N PRO A 159 -3.96 22.58 -11.56
CA PRO A 159 -3.96 23.92 -11.00
C PRO A 159 -2.52 24.45 -10.87
N ASP A 160 -2.34 25.76 -11.03
CA ASP A 160 -1.03 26.41 -10.95
C ASP A 160 -0.34 26.20 -9.60
N ALA A 161 -1.14 26.11 -8.52
CA ALA A 161 -0.67 25.80 -7.17
C ALA A 161 0.09 24.45 -7.08
N CYS A 162 -0.22 23.48 -7.95
CA CYS A 162 0.46 22.18 -8.00
C CYS A 162 1.69 22.16 -8.91
N SER A 163 1.93 23.22 -9.70
CA SER A 163 3.03 23.26 -10.68
C SER A 163 4.41 23.13 -10.04
N ALA A 164 4.64 23.78 -8.89
CA ALA A 164 5.88 23.68 -8.14
C ALA A 164 6.11 22.26 -7.58
N TRP A 165 5.02 21.64 -7.10
CA TRP A 165 5.05 20.28 -6.57
C TRP A 165 5.40 19.26 -7.67
N LEU A 166 4.81 19.40 -8.86
CA LEU A 166 5.11 18.57 -10.03
C LEU A 166 6.56 18.75 -10.53
N LYS A 167 7.10 19.98 -10.48
CA LYS A 167 8.49 20.25 -10.88
C LYS A 167 9.51 19.70 -9.87
N GLN A 168 9.22 19.76 -8.57
CA GLN A 168 10.11 19.26 -7.51
C GLN A 168 10.24 17.72 -7.50
N GLN A 169 9.23 17.00 -7.98
CA GLN A 169 9.23 15.53 -8.12
C GLN A 169 10.40 14.99 -8.98
N HIS A 170 10.98 15.80 -9.87
CA HIS A 170 12.13 15.40 -10.67
C HIS A 170 13.41 15.13 -9.84
N LEU A 171 13.47 15.60 -8.58
CA LEU A 171 14.68 15.55 -7.76
C LEU A 171 14.80 14.30 -6.87
N ASP A 172 13.69 13.60 -6.56
CA ASP A 172 13.71 12.46 -5.62
C ASP A 172 13.15 11.15 -6.22
N ARG A 173 13.89 10.62 -7.21
CA ARG A 173 13.60 9.36 -7.93
C ARG A 173 13.60 8.09 -7.07
N LYS A 174 13.87 8.18 -5.77
CA LYS A 174 13.97 7.00 -4.86
C LYS A 174 12.62 6.57 -4.27
N LEU A 175 11.56 7.37 -4.42
CA LEU A 175 10.23 6.99 -3.98
C LEU A 175 9.51 6.15 -5.05
N PRO A 176 8.70 5.14 -4.67
CA PRO A 176 7.84 4.38 -5.58
C PRO A 176 6.60 5.21 -5.95
N TYR A 177 6.80 6.48 -6.28
CA TYR A 177 5.80 7.44 -6.68
C TYR A 177 6.18 7.91 -8.08
N GLN A 178 5.37 7.49 -9.06
CA GLN A 178 5.60 7.75 -10.47
C GLN A 178 4.92 9.04 -10.89
N GLU A 179 5.47 9.71 -11.90
CA GLU A 179 4.94 10.95 -12.49
C GLU A 179 3.44 10.87 -12.83
N LYS A 180 2.98 9.72 -13.35
CA LYS A 180 1.55 9.50 -13.61
C LYS A 180 0.66 9.63 -12.38
N HIS A 181 1.14 9.21 -11.20
CA HIS A 181 0.41 9.34 -9.95
C HIS A 181 0.39 10.81 -9.50
N ALA A 182 1.50 11.53 -9.68
CA ALA A 182 1.59 12.95 -9.43
C ALA A 182 0.56 13.75 -10.25
N MET A 183 0.52 13.50 -11.56
CA MET A 183 -0.44 14.14 -12.47
C MET A 183 -1.89 13.79 -12.11
N GLN A 184 -2.15 12.53 -11.75
CA GLN A 184 -3.48 12.11 -11.32
C GLN A 184 -3.93 12.84 -10.06
N GLN A 185 -3.07 12.96 -9.04
CA GLN A 185 -3.41 13.70 -7.82
C GLN A 185 -3.63 15.18 -8.11
N ALA A 186 -2.76 15.80 -8.91
CA ALA A 186 -2.92 17.20 -9.30
C ALA A 186 -4.24 17.43 -10.07
N SER A 187 -4.61 16.49 -10.94
CA SER A 187 -5.89 16.55 -11.66
C SER A 187 -7.10 16.44 -10.73
N ILE A 188 -7.04 15.54 -9.74
CA ILE A 188 -8.09 15.43 -8.71
C ILE A 188 -8.22 16.76 -7.97
N VAL A 189 -7.11 17.33 -7.52
CA VAL A 189 -7.10 18.62 -6.80
C VAL A 189 -7.65 19.76 -7.66
N GLY A 190 -7.26 19.85 -8.93
CA GLY A 190 -7.78 20.86 -9.86
C GLY A 190 -9.26 20.73 -10.12
N ASN A 191 -9.80 19.51 -10.19
CA ASN A 191 -11.24 19.30 -10.29
C ASN A 191 -11.96 19.70 -9.01
N ILE A 192 -11.41 19.40 -7.84
CA ILE A 192 -11.99 19.85 -6.56
C ILE A 192 -11.97 21.39 -6.48
N GLU A 193 -10.90 22.04 -6.92
CA GLU A 193 -10.83 23.51 -7.04
C GLU A 193 -11.92 24.05 -7.98
N ALA A 194 -12.12 23.41 -9.15
CA ALA A 194 -13.15 23.82 -10.11
C ALA A 194 -14.58 23.76 -9.54
N THR A 195 -14.84 22.89 -8.56
CA THR A 195 -16.13 22.87 -7.83
C THR A 195 -16.30 23.99 -6.81
N GLY A 196 -15.23 24.73 -6.50
CA GLY A 196 -15.22 25.78 -5.47
C GLY A 196 -15.05 25.26 -4.03
N ILE A 197 -14.91 23.94 -3.84
CA ILE A 197 -14.65 23.34 -2.51
C ILE A 197 -13.27 23.77 -1.99
N LEU A 198 -12.28 23.84 -2.88
CA LEU A 198 -10.95 24.39 -2.56
C LEU A 198 -10.87 25.83 -3.06
N GLN A 199 -10.43 26.72 -2.17
CA GLN A 199 -10.15 28.10 -2.52
C GLN A 199 -8.75 28.24 -3.09
N LYS A 200 -8.63 29.01 -4.18
CA LYS A 200 -7.33 29.35 -4.76
C LYS A 200 -6.47 30.05 -3.71
N PRO A 201 -5.19 29.68 -3.59
CA PRO A 201 -4.25 30.45 -2.79
C PRO A 201 -4.19 31.89 -3.32
N ASN A 202 -4.28 32.90 -2.45
CA ASN A 202 -4.12 34.29 -2.89
C ASN A 202 -2.70 34.50 -3.43
N GLU A 203 -2.56 34.75 -4.72
CA GLU A 203 -1.27 35.07 -5.38
C GLU A 203 -0.61 36.33 -4.80
N SER A 204 -1.40 37.19 -4.14
CA SER A 204 -0.96 38.46 -3.55
C SER A 204 -0.36 38.34 -2.15
N ALA A 205 -0.30 37.14 -1.57
CA ALA A 205 0.37 36.93 -0.31
C ALA A 205 1.88 36.87 -0.55
N GLU A 206 2.51 38.05 -0.57
CA GLU A 206 3.96 38.19 -0.44
C GLU A 206 4.46 37.31 0.72
N PRO A 207 5.61 36.63 0.59
CA PRO A 207 6.23 35.86 1.67
C PRO A 207 6.84 36.84 2.69
N PHE A 208 6.02 37.70 3.27
CA PHE A 208 6.45 38.57 4.35
C PHE A 208 6.48 37.75 5.63
N TYR A 209 7.69 37.51 6.13
CA TYR A 209 7.97 36.85 7.39
C TYR A 209 7.36 37.64 8.56
N GLN A 210 6.08 37.43 8.82
CA GLN A 210 5.53 37.66 10.13
C GLN A 210 4.44 36.63 10.38
N GLU A 211 4.77 35.69 11.26
CA GLU A 211 3.86 34.70 11.81
C GLU A 211 2.78 35.48 12.59
N ILE A 212 1.76 35.96 11.90
CA ILE A 212 0.58 36.54 12.56
C ILE A 212 -0.11 35.36 13.24
N VAL A 213 -0.04 35.34 14.57
CA VAL A 213 -0.66 34.32 15.42
C VAL A 213 -2.12 34.16 14.99
N GLY A 214 -2.47 32.97 14.49
CA GLY A 214 -3.83 32.61 14.05
C GLY A 214 -4.08 32.60 12.53
N ARG A 215 -3.09 32.93 11.68
CA ARG A 215 -3.23 32.83 10.22
C ARG A 215 -2.31 31.78 9.61
N ASP A 216 -2.77 31.13 8.54
CA ASP A 216 -1.93 30.20 7.77
C ASP A 216 -1.00 30.89 6.76
N ARG A 217 -0.19 30.10 6.04
CA ARG A 217 0.74 30.58 5.00
C ARG A 217 0.05 31.31 3.83
N PHE A 218 -1.28 31.24 3.75
CA PHE A 218 -2.11 31.87 2.73
C PHE A 218 -2.96 33.01 3.31
N GLY A 219 -2.69 33.42 4.55
CA GLY A 219 -3.37 34.54 5.22
C GLY A 219 -4.78 34.22 5.71
N ARG A 220 -5.22 32.96 5.65
CA ARG A 220 -6.56 32.53 6.10
C ARG A 220 -6.58 32.38 7.62
N ASP A 221 -7.70 32.78 8.22
CA ASP A 221 -7.96 32.47 9.62
C ASP A 221 -8.16 30.96 9.81
N GLU A 222 -7.84 30.42 10.99
CA GLU A 222 -8.00 29.01 11.28
C GLU A 222 -9.44 28.53 11.05
N SER A 223 -10.45 29.38 11.31
CA SER A 223 -11.86 29.05 11.06
C SER A 223 -12.21 28.85 9.57
N GLN A 224 -11.41 29.42 8.66
CA GLN A 224 -11.63 29.39 7.21
C GLN A 224 -10.92 28.21 6.53
N ILE A 225 -10.02 27.51 7.24
CA ILE A 225 -9.31 26.36 6.70
C ILE A 225 -10.23 25.13 6.75
N PRO A 226 -10.57 24.51 5.61
CA PRO A 226 -11.44 23.34 5.59
C PRO A 226 -10.73 22.13 6.21
N ALA A 227 -11.52 21.27 6.85
CA ALA A 227 -11.05 19.97 7.31
C ALA A 227 -11.21 18.93 6.20
N VAL A 228 -10.17 18.12 5.97
CA VAL A 228 -10.17 17.05 4.96
C VAL A 228 -10.07 15.69 5.62
N VAL A 229 -10.92 14.77 5.17
CA VAL A 229 -10.87 13.36 5.55
C VAL A 229 -10.58 12.53 4.30
N GLU A 230 -9.41 11.90 4.24
CA GLU A 230 -9.03 11.03 3.13
C GLU A 230 -9.26 9.56 3.51
N PHE A 231 -10.22 8.92 2.84
CA PHE A 231 -10.48 7.48 2.99
C PHE A 231 -9.62 6.67 2.02
N GLY A 232 -9.00 5.61 2.52
CA GLY A 232 -8.07 4.80 1.72
C GLY A 232 -6.79 5.55 1.38
N ALA A 233 -6.32 6.39 2.31
CA ALA A 233 -5.23 7.33 2.07
C ALA A 233 -3.90 6.66 1.64
N GLY A 234 -3.71 5.37 1.92
CA GLY A 234 -2.53 4.63 1.52
C GLY A 234 -1.23 5.27 2.03
N ARG A 235 -0.53 6.00 1.14
CA ARG A 235 0.71 6.74 1.45
C ARG A 235 0.50 8.23 1.78
N GLY A 236 -0.72 8.75 1.61
CA GLY A 236 -1.09 10.13 1.90
C GLY A 236 -0.61 11.17 0.89
N TYR A 237 -0.29 10.77 -0.35
CA TYR A 237 0.22 11.70 -1.36
C TYR A 237 -0.78 12.79 -1.76
N LEU A 238 -2.07 12.46 -1.82
CA LEU A 238 -3.12 13.44 -2.10
C LEU A 238 -3.20 14.48 -0.98
N THR A 239 -3.31 14.03 0.27
CA THR A 239 -3.27 14.93 1.44
C THR A 239 -2.00 15.76 1.51
N GLN A 240 -0.83 15.19 1.18
CA GLN A 240 0.41 15.96 1.13
C GLN A 240 0.31 17.08 0.09
N MET A 241 -0.16 16.79 -1.12
CA MET A 241 -0.37 17.80 -2.16
C MET A 241 -1.36 18.88 -1.71
N LEU A 242 -2.47 18.51 -1.06
CA LEU A 242 -3.43 19.47 -0.50
C LEU A 242 -2.82 20.35 0.60
N THR A 243 -1.96 19.78 1.44
CA THR A 243 -1.25 20.53 2.49
C THR A 243 -0.24 21.51 1.89
N ASP A 244 0.58 21.04 0.95
CA ASP A 244 1.67 21.79 0.35
C ASP A 244 1.15 22.90 -0.58
N CYS A 245 0.14 22.60 -1.41
CA CYS A 245 -0.36 23.50 -2.44
C CYS A 245 -1.50 24.41 -1.94
N TYR A 246 -2.31 23.95 -0.98
CA TYR A 246 -3.51 24.66 -0.51
C TYR A 246 -3.50 24.94 0.99
N GLY A 247 -2.42 24.64 1.71
CA GLY A 247 -2.24 25.02 3.12
C GLY A 247 -3.21 24.34 4.09
N LEU A 248 -3.75 23.19 3.72
CA LEU A 248 -4.69 22.49 4.58
C LEU A 248 -3.98 21.94 5.81
N SER A 249 -4.35 22.43 6.99
CA SER A 249 -3.73 22.04 8.26
C SER A 249 -4.58 21.04 9.06
N LYS A 250 -5.88 20.95 8.75
CA LYS A 250 -6.85 20.08 9.41
C LYS A 250 -7.10 18.82 8.57
N VAL A 251 -6.24 17.80 8.71
CA VAL A 251 -6.30 16.60 7.88
C VAL A 251 -6.47 15.33 8.72
N CYS A 252 -7.35 14.43 8.29
CA CYS A 252 -7.58 13.12 8.88
C CYS A 252 -7.39 12.04 7.83
N LEU A 253 -6.48 11.08 8.08
CA LEU A 253 -6.18 9.99 7.16
C LEU A 253 -6.79 8.70 7.70
N ILE A 254 -7.64 8.07 6.89
CA ILE A 254 -8.31 6.81 7.23
C ILE A 254 -7.79 5.72 6.30
N GLU A 255 -7.23 4.65 6.87
CA GLU A 255 -6.70 3.51 6.12
C GLU A 255 -6.93 2.21 6.90
N ARG A 256 -7.41 1.17 6.21
CA ARG A 256 -7.71 -0.14 6.79
C ARG A 256 -6.44 -0.88 7.21
N LYS A 257 -5.36 -0.78 6.43
CA LYS A 257 -4.10 -1.44 6.73
C LYS A 257 -3.00 -0.42 6.99
N SER A 258 -2.57 -0.32 8.24
CA SER A 258 -1.37 0.44 8.60
C SER A 258 -0.15 -0.26 8.02
N TYR A 259 0.22 0.08 6.79
CA TYR A 259 1.58 -0.19 6.32
C TYR A 259 2.49 0.68 7.19
N LYS A 260 3.08 0.08 8.24
CA LYS A 260 3.85 0.73 9.32
C LYS A 260 4.92 1.77 8.91
N LEU A 261 5.17 1.98 7.61
CA LEU A 261 6.27 2.79 7.08
C LEU A 261 5.91 3.48 5.73
N LYS A 262 4.69 3.97 5.50
CA LYS A 262 4.31 4.56 4.20
C LYS A 262 3.82 6.01 4.19
N VAL A 263 3.67 6.67 5.34
CA VAL A 263 3.34 8.11 5.38
C VAL A 263 4.58 8.88 5.78
N SER A 264 5.03 9.79 4.92
CA SER A 264 6.15 10.70 5.18
C SER A 264 5.79 11.67 6.31
N PHE A 265 6.69 11.85 7.27
CA PHE A 265 6.52 12.54 8.57
C PHE A 265 6.32 14.07 8.51
N LEU A 266 5.57 14.61 7.54
CA LEU A 266 5.49 16.07 7.33
C LEU A 266 4.20 16.75 7.82
N ALA A 267 3.15 16.02 8.22
CA ALA A 267 1.93 16.64 8.76
C ALA A 267 1.93 16.66 10.30
N ARG A 268 1.87 17.86 10.89
CA ARG A 268 1.95 18.14 12.34
C ARG A 268 0.73 17.66 13.16
N ARG A 269 -0.26 17.00 12.56
CA ARG A 269 -1.44 16.47 13.27
C ARG A 269 -2.12 15.35 12.46
N ILE A 270 -1.41 14.24 12.26
CA ILE A 270 -2.00 13.05 11.64
C ILE A 270 -2.72 12.25 12.73
N ILE A 271 -4.05 12.29 12.73
CA ILE A 271 -4.84 11.29 13.46
C ILE A 271 -4.98 10.09 12.53
N PHE A 272 -4.17 9.06 12.77
CA PHE A 272 -4.45 7.74 12.21
C PHE A 272 -5.62 7.15 12.99
N ILE A 273 -6.82 7.34 12.47
CA ILE A 273 -7.94 6.51 12.90
C ILE A 273 -7.72 5.17 12.21
N LYS A 274 -7.12 4.22 12.94
CA LYS A 274 -7.35 2.82 12.62
C LYS A 274 -8.84 2.58 12.85
N PRO A 275 -9.65 2.31 11.82
CA PRO A 275 -10.89 1.61 12.10
C PRO A 275 -10.49 0.32 12.84
N CYS A 276 -11.07 0.12 14.01
CA CYS A 276 -10.77 -1.01 14.88
C CYS A 276 -10.98 -2.34 14.16
#